data_AF-A0A0R1ZBK5-F1
#
_entry.id   AF-A0A0R1ZBK5-F1
#
_cell.length_a   1.000
_cell.length_b   1.000
_cell.length_c   1.000
_cell.angle_alpha   90.00
_cell.angle_beta   90.00
_cell.angle_gamma   90.00
#
_symmetry.space_group_name_H-M   'P 1'
#
loop_
_entity.id
_entity.type
_entity.pdbx_description
1 polymer ?
#
loop_
_entity_poly.entity_id
_entity_poly.type
_entity_poly.pdbx_seq_one_letter_code
_entity_poly.pdbx_strand_id
1 'polypeptide(L)'
;MINHKQFKLSVILGIIIFGIQLLIGLNPHTGLYRQIHPIFTLFKTELWYIPILYIVLKLFVICAIIYLIFRVINYFLNYFRS
;
A
#
# COMPACT_ATOMS: atom_id res chain seq x y z
N MET A 1 0.13 3.09 22.64
CA MET A 1 1.52 2.70 22.31
C MET A 1 1.53 2.06 20.93
N ILE A 2 2.44 2.50 20.05
CA ILE A 2 2.64 1.84 18.76
C ILE A 2 3.33 0.51 19.01
N ASN A 3 2.69 -0.60 18.66
CA ASN A 3 3.33 -1.90 18.78
C ASN A 3 4.31 -2.07 17.61
N HIS A 4 5.61 -2.01 17.92
CA HIS A 4 6.69 -2.07 16.93
C HIS A 4 6.63 -3.32 16.04
N LYS A 5 6.14 -4.45 16.57
CA LYS A 5 5.93 -5.69 15.77
C LYS A 5 4.80 -5.53 14.75
N GLN A 6 3.67 -4.95 15.16
CA GLN A 6 2.52 -4.72 14.28
C GLN A 6 2.84 -3.69 13.20
N PHE A 7 3.60 -2.65 13.54
CA PHE A 7 4.06 -1.65 12.58
C PHE A 7 4.99 -2.25 11.51
N LYS A 8 5.97 -3.08 11.91
CA LYS A 8 6.82 -3.79 10.95
C LYS A 8 6.02 -4.70 10.02
N LEU A 9 5.06 -5.46 10.57
CA LEU A 9 4.19 -6.32 9.79
C LEU A 9 3.30 -5.55 8.81
N SER A 10 2.74 -4.39 9.22
CA SER A 10 1.94 -3.57 8.32
C SER A 10 2.75 -3.00 7.15
N VAL A 11 4.02 -2.65 7.39
CA VAL A 11 4.91 -2.17 6.32
C VAL A 11 5.26 -3.30 5.35
N ILE A 12 5.61 -4.49 5.86
CA ILE A 12 5.92 -5.65 5.02
C ILE A 12 4.70 -6.04 4.16
N LEU A 13 3.53 -6.15 4.78
CA LEU A 13 2.29 -6.47 4.06
C LEU A 13 1.91 -5.38 3.05
N GLY A 14 2.09 -4.11 3.41
CA GLY A 14 1.86 -2.99 2.51
C GLY A 14 2.74 -3.04 1.26
N ILE A 15 4.02 -3.36 1.42
CA ILE A 15 4.96 -3.54 0.30
C ILE A 15 4.55 -4.74 -0.57
N ILE A 16 4.18 -5.88 0.02
CA ILE A 16 3.76 -7.07 -0.72
C ILE A 16 2.48 -6.78 -1.53
N ILE A 17 1.46 -6.20 -0.90
CA ILE A 17 0.19 -5.86 -1.55
C ILE A 17 0.42 -4.85 -2.68
N PHE A 18 1.25 -3.83 -2.42
CA PHE A 18 1.59 -2.84 -3.44
C PHE A 18 2.33 -3.46 -4.62
N GLY A 19 3.29 -4.36 -4.37
CA GLY A 19 4.01 -5.08 -5.41
C GLY A 19 3.11 -5.96 -6.28
N ILE A 20 2.17 -6.68 -5.65
CA ILE A 20 1.16 -7.48 -6.38
C ILE A 20 0.28 -6.58 -7.25
N GLN A 21 -0.21 -5.44 -6.72
CA GLN A 21 -1.00 -4.50 -7.52
C GLN A 21 -0.24 -3.95 -8.72
N LEU A 22 1.06 -3.68 -8.55
CA LEU A 22 1.93 -3.23 -9.63
C LEU A 22 2.07 -4.32 -10.71
N LEU A 23 2.35 -5.56 -10.33
CA LEU A 23 2.44 -6.69 -11.25
C LEU A 23 1.14 -6.92 -12.02
N ILE A 24 -0.01 -6.86 -11.33
CA ILE A 24 -1.33 -7.02 -11.97
C ILE A 24 -1.57 -5.87 -12.95
N GLY A 25 -1.30 -4.62 -12.56
CA GLY A 25 -1.56 -3.48 -13.43
C GLY A 25 -0.54 -3.27 -14.55
N LEU A 26 0.54 -4.06 -14.62
CA LEU A 26 1.36 -4.18 -15.81
C LEU A 26 0.70 -5.05 -16.90
N ASN A 27 -0.29 -5.88 -16.54
CA ASN A 27 -1.01 -6.70 -17.50
C ASN A 27 -2.08 -5.87 -18.25
N PRO A 28 -1.97 -5.72 -19.59
CA PRO A 28 -2.85 -4.89 -20.40
C PRO A 28 -4.32 -5.34 -20.41
N HIS A 29 -4.60 -6.59 -20.05
CA HIS A 29 -5.95 -7.13 -19.96
C HIS A 29 -6.68 -6.77 -18.65
N THR A 30 -5.99 -6.09 -17.73
CA THR A 30 -6.58 -5.67 -16.45
C THR A 30 -7.03 -4.21 -16.52
N GLY A 31 -8.15 -3.88 -15.89
CA GLY A 31 -8.62 -2.48 -15.79
C GLY A 31 -7.61 -1.54 -15.11
N LEU A 32 -6.67 -2.09 -14.34
CA LEU A 32 -5.59 -1.38 -13.68
C LEU A 32 -4.52 -0.86 -14.65
N TYR A 33 -4.38 -1.46 -15.83
CA TYR A 33 -3.43 -1.02 -16.85
C TYR A 33 -3.67 0.43 -17.28
N ARG A 34 -4.93 0.81 -17.49
CA ARG A 34 -5.29 2.20 -17.87
C ARG A 34 -4.93 3.22 -16.79
N GLN A 35 -4.86 2.81 -15.52
CA GLN A 35 -4.50 3.68 -14.40
C GLN A 35 -2.99 3.79 -14.21
N ILE A 36 -2.26 2.70 -14.45
CA ILE A 36 -0.81 2.62 -14.20
C ILE A 36 0.00 3.10 -15.41
N HIS A 37 -0.48 2.87 -16.64
CA HIS A 37 0.19 3.27 -17.87
C HIS A 37 0.53 4.78 -17.96
N PRO A 38 -0.37 5.73 -17.65
CA PRO A 38 -0.04 7.16 -17.66
C PRO A 38 0.97 7.57 -16.57
N ILE A 39 1.04 6.82 -15.46
CA ILE A 39 2.04 7.05 -14.42
C ILE A 39 3.43 6.65 -14.95
N PHE A 40 3.52 5.57 -15.73
CA PHE A 40 4.76 5.17 -16.41
C PHE A 40 5.16 6.10 -17.55
N THR A 41 4.23 6.77 -18.22
CA THR A 41 4.58 7.78 -19.24
C THR A 41 5.11 9.06 -18.60
N LEU A 42 4.64 9.41 -17.39
CA LEU A 42 5.17 10.51 -16.59
C LEU A 42 6.61 10.28 -16.10
N PHE A 43 7.04 9.02 -15.96
CA PHE A 43 8.46 8.70 -15.70
C PHE A 43 9.39 9.06 -16.86
N LYS A 44 8.87 9.12 -18.09
CA LYS A 44 9.65 9.48 -19.29
C LYS A 44 9.72 10.99 -19.52
N THR A 45 8.95 11.76 -18.78
CA THR A 45 9.02 13.23 -18.76
C THR A 45 9.84 13.68 -17.56
N GLU A 46 10.34 14.92 -17.56
CA GLU A 46 11.09 15.50 -16.42
C GLU A 46 10.28 15.62 -15.12
N LEU A 47 9.04 15.13 -15.12
CA LEU A 47 8.09 15.11 -14.00
C LEU A 47 8.15 13.81 -13.17
N TRP A 48 9.28 13.11 -13.18
CA TRP A 48 9.52 11.84 -12.48
C TRP A 48 9.22 11.88 -10.97
N TYR A 49 9.26 13.05 -10.35
CA TYR A 49 8.93 13.25 -8.94
C TYR A 49 7.44 13.04 -8.63
N ILE A 50 6.53 13.27 -9.59
CA ILE A 50 5.09 13.10 -9.41
C ILE A 50 4.72 11.61 -9.24
N PRO A 51 5.17 10.69 -10.13
CA PRO A 51 5.01 9.26 -9.93
C PRO A 51 5.57 8.75 -8.61
N ILE A 52 6.76 9.20 -8.20
CA ILE A 52 7.39 8.76 -6.94
C ILE A 52 6.55 9.22 -5.74
N LEU A 53 6.13 10.48 -5.72
CA LEU A 53 5.27 11.01 -4.66
C LEU A 53 3.97 10.20 -4.56
N TYR A 54 3.34 9.89 -5.70
CA TYR A 54 2.13 9.07 -5.74
C TYR A 54 2.37 7.66 -5.17
N ILE A 55 3.48 7.01 -5.53
CA ILE A 55 3.86 5.69 -5.00
C ILE A 55 4.02 5.74 -3.49
N VAL A 56 4.78 6.72 -2.97
CA VAL A 56 5.04 6.88 -1.53
C VAL A 56 3.75 7.14 -0.77
N LEU A 57 2.90 8.03 -1.27
CA LEU A 57 1.62 8.36 -0.63
C LEU A 57 0.69 7.14 -0.59
N LYS A 58 0.62 6.39 -1.70
CA LYS A 58 -0.22 5.19 -1.80
C LYS A 58 0.27 4.09 -0.85
N LEU A 59 1.59 3.87 -0.77
CA LEU A 59 2.20 2.95 0.19
C LEU A 59 1.89 3.37 1.64
N PHE A 60 2.02 4.65 1.95
CA PHE A 60 1.71 5.19 3.28
C PHE A 60 0.25 4.91 3.68
N VAL A 61 -0.70 5.18 2.78
CA VAL A 61 -2.13 4.92 3.02
C VAL A 61 -2.39 3.43 3.24
N ILE A 62 -1.83 2.55 2.41
CA ILE A 62 -2.01 1.08 2.56
C ILE A 62 -1.45 0.61 3.91
N CYS A 63 -0.23 1.04 4.26
CA CYS A 63 0.39 0.70 5.54
C CYS A 63 -0.45 1.20 6.71
N ALA A 64 -0.97 2.42 6.64
CA ALA A 64 -1.82 2.99 7.68
C ALA A 64 -3.12 2.20 7.87
N ILE A 65 -3.77 1.79 6.78
CA ILE A 65 -4.98 0.95 6.82
C ILE A 65 -4.69 -0.40 7.47
N ILE A 66 -3.63 -1.09 7.05
CA ILE A 66 -3.26 -2.42 7.59
C ILE A 66 -2.92 -2.30 9.08
N TYR A 67 -2.18 -1.26 9.47
CA TYR A 67 -1.88 -1.00 10.88
C TYR A 67 -3.16 -0.77 11.70
N LEU A 68 -4.11 -0.01 11.16
CA LEU A 68 -5.39 0.24 11.81
C LEU A 68 -6.20 -1.05 11.96
N ILE A 69 -6.21 -1.92 10.95
CA ILE A 69 -6.83 -3.25 11.03
C ILE A 69 -6.21 -4.08 12.16
N PHE A 70 -4.87 -4.15 12.25
CA PHE A 70 -4.21 -4.87 13.35
C PHE A 70 -4.61 -4.31 14.72
N ARG A 71 -4.73 -2.99 14.83
CA ARG A 71 -5.13 -2.33 16.07
C ARG A 71 -6.58 -2.68 16.44
N VAL A 72 -7.50 -2.67 15.49
CA VAL A 72 -8.91 -3.06 15.70
C VAL A 72 -9.01 -4.52 16.12
N ILE A 73 -8.32 -5.43 15.42
CA ILE A 73 -8.29 -6.86 15.77
C ILE A 73 -7.77 -7.05 17.21
N ASN A 74 -6.70 -6.34 17.58
CA ASN A 74 -6.14 -6.44 18.93
C ASN A 74 -7.12 -5.94 20.00
N TYR A 75 -7.88 -4.88 19.73
CA TYR A 75 -8.93 -4.42 20.65
C TYR A 75 -10.07 -5.43 20.77
N PHE A 76 -10.53 -6.02 19.66
CA PHE A 76 -11.56 -7.06 19.68
C PHE A 76 -11.12 -8.28 20.48
N LEU A 77 -9.90 -8.78 20.25
CA LEU A 77 -9.36 -9.92 21.00
C LEU A 77 -9.25 -9.63 22.50
N ASN A 78 -8.91 -8.40 22.87
CA ASN A 78 -8.82 -8.02 24.28
C ASN A 78 -10.20 -7.86 24.93
N TYR A 79 -11.21 -7.47 24.16
CA TYR A 79 -12.60 -7.39 24.61
C TYR A 79 -13.17 -8.78 24.90
N PHE A 80 -12.93 -9.77 24.04
CA PHE A 80 -13.38 -11.16 24.25
C PHE A 80 -12.59 -11.94 25.29
N ARG A 81 -11.42 -11.44 25.71
CA ARG A 81 -10.58 -12.06 26.74
C ARG A 81 -10.93 -11.57 28.15
N SER A 82 -11.73 -10.51 28.27
CA SER A 82 -12.24 -10.00 29.54
C SER A 82 -13.61 -10.58 29.87
#